data_AF-A0A971K2N1-F1
#
_entry.id   AF-A0A971K2N1-F1
#
_cell.length_a   1.000
_cell.length_b   1.000
_cell.length_c   1.000
_cell.angle_alpha   90.00
_cell.angle_beta   90.00
_cell.angle_gamma   90.00
#
_symmetry.space_group_name_H-M   'P 1'
#
loop_
_entity.id
_entity.type
_entity.pdbx_description
1 polymer ?
#
loop_
_entity_poly.entity_id
_entity_poly.type
_entity_poly.pdbx_seq_one_letter_code
_entity_poly.pdbx_strand_id
1 'polypeptide(L)'
;MPQINMIIAGRDEEYIINLANWFRENKPQQFRVSVFTEKESLANFLLNEDEIPDVILAEEAILCSDIEKNNNIIILGESCGEKYSEHIEKYQPAPGIA
;
A
#
# COMPACT_ATOMS: atom_id res chain seq x y z
N MET A 1 2.57 -6.98 -22.02
CA MET A 1 3.37 -6.22 -21.03
C MET A 1 3.67 -7.17 -19.88
N PRO A 2 4.84 -7.06 -19.22
CA PRO A 2 5.11 -7.84 -18.02
C PRO A 2 4.05 -7.52 -16.94
N GLN A 3 3.69 -8.52 -16.13
CA GLN A 3 2.84 -8.30 -14.96
C GLN A 3 3.63 -7.50 -13.91
N ILE A 4 2.94 -6.63 -13.20
CA ILE A 4 3.46 -5.87 -12.06
C ILE A 4 3.43 -6.79 -10.84
N ASN A 5 4.58 -7.00 -10.20
CA ASN A 5 4.71 -7.72 -8.95
C ASN A 5 4.25 -6.81 -7.80
N MET A 6 3.08 -7.13 -7.25
CA MET A 6 2.43 -6.37 -6.19
C MET A 6 2.41 -7.17 -4.90
N ILE A 7 2.89 -6.56 -3.84
CA ILE A 7 2.76 -7.09 -2.48
C ILE A 7 1.65 -6.31 -1.76
N ILE A 8 0.77 -7.02 -1.07
CA ILE A 8 -0.21 -6.42 -0.16
C ILE A 8 0.08 -6.93 1.25
N ALA A 9 0.26 -6.02 2.20
CA ALA A 9 0.56 -6.37 3.58
C ALA A 9 -0.30 -5.57 4.58
N GLY A 10 -0.92 -6.26 5.53
CA GLY A 10 -1.78 -5.63 6.53
C GLY A 10 -2.09 -6.57 7.68
N ARG A 11 -2.49 -6.05 8.84
CA ARG A 11 -2.85 -6.89 9.99
C ARG A 11 -4.29 -7.41 9.89
N ASP A 12 -5.15 -6.68 9.19
CA ASP A 12 -6.51 -7.09 8.87
C ASP A 12 -6.48 -8.11 7.71
N GLU A 13 -6.43 -9.39 8.07
CA GLU A 13 -6.37 -10.50 7.13
C GLU A 13 -7.56 -10.51 6.17
N GLU A 14 -8.78 -10.25 6.67
CA GLU A 14 -9.98 -10.25 5.84
C GLU A 14 -9.91 -9.14 4.78
N TYR A 15 -9.54 -7.93 5.20
CA TYR A 15 -9.40 -6.80 4.29
C TYR A 15 -8.36 -7.05 3.20
N ILE A 16 -7.14 -7.47 3.56
CA ILE A 16 -6.07 -7.64 2.58
C ILE A 16 -6.33 -8.81 1.63
N ILE A 17 -6.96 -9.89 2.10
CA ILE A 17 -7.33 -11.03 1.25
C ILE A 17 -8.40 -10.60 0.25
N ASN A 18 -9.44 -9.88 0.70
CA ASN A 18 -10.49 -9.38 -0.17
C ASN A 18 -9.94 -8.42 -1.23
N LEU A 19 -9.03 -7.51 -0.85
CA LEU A 19 -8.36 -6.61 -1.78
C LEU A 19 -7.50 -7.37 -2.80
N ALA A 20 -6.73 -8.36 -2.36
CA ALA A 20 -5.92 -9.19 -3.24
C ALA A 20 -6.77 -9.98 -4.24
N ASN A 21 -7.89 -10.55 -3.79
CA ASN A 21 -8.83 -11.27 -4.64
C ASN A 21 -9.44 -10.34 -5.70
N TRP A 22 -9.81 -9.11 -5.31
CA TRP A 22 -10.30 -8.12 -6.26
C TRP A 22 -9.30 -7.85 -7.39
N PHE A 23 -8.00 -7.68 -7.09
CA PHE A 23 -6.97 -7.49 -8.12
C PHE A 23 -6.80 -8.73 -9.01
N ARG A 24 -6.80 -9.93 -8.42
CA ARG A 24 -6.68 -11.18 -9.17
C ARG A 24 -7.85 -11.39 -10.14
N GLU A 25 -9.06 -11.02 -9.74
CA GLU A 25 -10.27 -11.18 -10.55
C GLU A 25 -10.39 -10.09 -11.63
N ASN A 26 -10.16 -8.83 -11.28
CA ASN A 26 -10.43 -7.70 -12.16
C ASN A 26 -9.24 -7.33 -13.06
N LYS A 27 -8.01 -7.68 -12.65
CA LYS A 27 -6.77 -7.29 -13.32
C LYS A 27 -5.73 -8.44 -13.42
N PRO A 28 -6.13 -9.68 -13.76
CA PRO A 28 -5.26 -10.87 -13.70
C PRO A 28 -4.01 -10.78 -14.59
N GLN A 29 -4.12 -10.14 -15.75
CA GLN A 29 -3.00 -10.00 -16.69
C GLN A 29 -2.08 -8.82 -16.39
N GLN A 30 -2.44 -7.98 -15.41
CA GLN A 30 -1.69 -6.77 -15.06
C GLN A 30 -0.90 -6.94 -13.76
N PHE A 31 -1.40 -7.72 -12.80
CA PHE A 31 -0.77 -7.86 -11.49
C PHE A 31 -0.54 -9.32 -11.09
N ARG A 32 0.64 -9.60 -10.53
CA ARG A 32 0.94 -10.80 -9.76
C ARG A 32 0.93 -10.40 -8.28
N VAL A 33 -0.04 -10.91 -7.53
CA VAL A 33 -0.33 -10.41 -6.16
C VAL A 33 0.08 -11.43 -5.10
N SER A 34 0.99 -11.01 -4.22
CA SER A 34 1.39 -11.73 -3.00
C SER A 34 0.84 -11.01 -1.76
N VAL A 35 0.48 -11.77 -0.72
CA VAL A 35 -0.18 -11.24 0.49
C VAL A 35 0.58 -11.66 1.73
N PHE A 36 0.76 -10.73 2.67
CA PHE A 36 1.44 -10.98 3.94
C PHE A 36 0.67 -10.34 5.10
N THR A 37 0.32 -11.15 6.09
CA THR A 37 -0.28 -10.68 7.35
C THR A 37 0.76 -10.33 8.40
N GLU A 38 1.94 -10.96 8.31
CA GLU A 38 3.01 -10.84 9.29
C GLU A 38 4.21 -10.07 8.73
N LYS A 39 4.71 -9.13 9.54
CA LYS A 39 5.89 -8.33 9.24
C LYS A 39 7.14 -9.19 9.04
N GLU A 40 7.33 -10.23 9.85
CA GLU A 40 8.51 -11.11 9.74
C GLU A 40 8.49 -11.90 8.44
N SER A 41 7.33 -12.41 8.01
CA SER A 41 7.19 -13.10 6.74
C SER A 41 7.49 -12.18 5.56
N LEU A 42 6.99 -10.95 5.59
CA LEU A 42 7.28 -9.94 4.56
C LEU A 42 8.79 -9.63 4.49
N ALA A 43 9.42 -9.39 5.64
CA ALA A 43 10.86 -9.09 5.69
C ALA A 43 11.69 -10.27 5.15
N ASN A 44 11.35 -11.50 5.55
CA ASN A 44 12.03 -12.69 5.05
C ASN A 44 11.85 -12.86 3.54
N PHE A 45 10.66 -12.59 2.99
CA PHE A 45 10.43 -12.64 1.55
C PHE A 45 11.31 -11.63 0.81
N LEU A 46 11.35 -10.38 1.26
CA LEU A 46 12.14 -9.32 0.63
C LEU A 46 13.66 -9.52 0.74
N LEU A 47 14.13 -10.26 1.75
CA LEU A 47 15.55 -10.54 1.96
C LEU A 47 16.06 -11.75 1.17
N ASN A 48 15.19 -12.74 0.92
CA ASN A 48 15.59 -14.03 0.35
C ASN A 48 15.23 -14.20 -1.13
N GLU A 49 14.30 -13.39 -1.66
CA GLU A 49 13.92 -13.45 -3.07
C GLU A 49 14.80 -12.49 -3.90
N ASP A 50 15.33 -13.00 -5.02
CA ASP A 50 16.01 -12.18 -6.01
C ASP A 50 15.04 -11.23 -6.77
N GLU A 51 13.73 -11.47 -6.63
CA GLU A 51 12.67 -10.74 -7.32
C GLU A 51 12.19 -9.54 -6.48
N ILE A 52 12.62 -8.33 -6.86
CA ILE A 52 12.21 -7.08 -6.23
C ILE A 52 10.75 -6.76 -6.62
N PRO A 53 9.85 -6.48 -5.66
CA PRO A 53 8.48 -6.09 -5.97
C PRO A 53 8.44 -4.71 -6.65
N ASP A 54 7.58 -4.56 -7.64
CA ASP A 54 7.37 -3.28 -8.31
C ASP A 54 6.63 -2.28 -7.41
N VAL A 55 5.70 -2.79 -6.60
CA VAL A 55 4.89 -2.00 -5.66
C VAL A 55 4.53 -2.80 -4.41
N ILE A 56 4.56 -2.13 -3.26
CA ILE A 56 4.11 -2.67 -1.97
C ILE A 56 2.97 -1.80 -1.46
N LEU A 57 1.79 -2.38 -1.27
CA LEU A 57 0.69 -1.78 -0.54
C LEU A 57 0.75 -2.29 0.89
N ALA A 58 1.07 -1.44 1.85
CA ALA A 58 1.24 -1.87 3.23
C ALA A 58 0.56 -0.95 4.23
N GLU A 59 -0.04 -1.53 5.26
CA GLU A 59 -0.43 -0.79 6.46
C GLU A 59 0.82 -0.23 7.17
N GLU A 60 0.73 0.98 7.73
CA GLU A 60 1.84 1.65 8.42
C GLU A 60 2.48 0.77 9.50
N ALA A 61 1.67 0.02 10.25
CA ALA A 61 2.14 -0.84 11.34
C ALA A 61 3.06 -1.98 10.88
N ILE A 62 3.01 -2.38 9.61
CA ILE A 62 3.84 -3.45 9.04
C ILE A 62 5.09 -2.89 8.36
N LEU A 63 5.10 -1.60 8.02
CA LEU A 63 6.26 -0.96 7.43
C LEU A 63 7.45 -0.93 8.39
N CYS A 64 8.64 -1.12 7.81
CA CYS A 64 9.91 -1.17 8.51
C CYS A 64 10.92 -0.33 7.74
N SER A 65 11.84 0.30 8.46
CA SER A 65 12.90 1.15 7.92
C SER A 65 13.79 0.50 6.85
N ASP A 66 13.83 -0.84 6.79
CA ASP A 66 14.61 -1.58 5.79
C ASP A 66 13.84 -1.80 4.47
N ILE A 67 12.50 -1.82 4.52
CA ILE A 67 11.61 -2.00 3.36
C ILE A 67 11.57 -0.71 2.51
N GLU A 68 11.77 0.44 3.16
CA GLU A 68 11.55 1.79 2.62
C GLU A 68 12.58 2.26 1.58
N LYS A 69 13.77 1.64 1.52
CA LYS A 69 14.88 2.23 0.76
C LYS A 69 14.84 2.01 -0.74
N ASN A 70 14.12 1.00 -1.23
CA ASN A 70 14.20 0.56 -2.63
C ASN A 70 12.86 0.22 -3.30
N ASN A 71 11.73 0.36 -2.60
CA ASN A 71 10.44 -0.10 -3.09
C ASN A 71 9.46 1.07 -3.27
N ASN A 72 8.60 1.00 -4.29
CA ASN A 72 7.45 1.91 -4.38
C ASN A 72 6.40 1.48 -3.36
N ILE A 73 6.31 2.22 -2.26
CA ILE A 73 5.40 1.89 -1.16
C ILE A 73 4.17 2.80 -1.21
N ILE A 74 3.00 2.18 -1.17
CA ILE A 74 1.71 2.84 -0.99
C ILE A 74 1.20 2.45 0.40
N ILE A 75 0.97 3.45 1.24
CA ILE A 75 0.48 3.22 2.60
C ILE A 75 -1.04 3.02 2.55
N LEU A 76 -1.50 1.87 3.02
CA LEU A 76 -2.92 1.58 3.22
C LEU A 76 -3.38 2.32 4.48
N GLY A 77 -3.99 3.49 4.28
CA GLY A 77 -4.59 4.27 5.35
C GLY A 77 -6.05 3.87 5.59
N GLU A 78 -6.50 3.99 6.83
CA GLU A 78 -7.92 3.96 7.13
C GLU A 78 -8.62 5.21 6.56
N SER A 79 -9.86 5.05 6.12
CA SER A 79 -10.75 6.18 5.87
C SER A 79 -10.95 6.93 7.18
N CYS A 80 -10.15 7.97 7.40
CA CYS A 80 -10.38 8.88 8.50
C CYS A 80 -11.69 9.63 8.20
N GLY A 81 -12.80 9.11 8.74
CA GLY A 81 -14.12 9.70 8.55
C GLY A 81 -14.11 11.16 8.96
N GLU A 82 -14.31 12.05 7.99
CA GLU A 82 -14.72 13.47 8.07
C GLU A 82 -14.27 14.33 9.28
N LYS A 83 -13.17 14.00 9.96
CA LYS A 83 -12.64 14.76 11.12
C LYS A 83 -11.33 15.50 10.83
N TYR A 84 -10.95 15.64 9.57
CA TYR A 84 -9.90 16.58 9.14
C TYR A 84 -10.47 17.91 8.61
N SER A 85 -11.64 18.32 9.09
CA SER A 85 -12.32 19.56 8.70
C SER A 85 -12.00 20.76 9.60
N GLU A 86 -10.82 20.82 10.23
CA GLU A 86 -10.41 22.03 10.98
C GLU A 86 -8.94 22.44 10.81
N HIS A 87 -8.03 21.54 10.42
CA HIS A 87 -6.58 21.81 10.47
C HIS A 87 -5.84 21.72 9.12
N ILE A 88 -6.55 21.44 8.03
CA ILE A 88 -5.97 21.44 6.68
C ILE A 88 -6.63 22.57 5.88
N GLU A 89 -6.05 23.76 5.94
CA GLU A 89 -6.41 24.89 5.06
C GLU A 89 -5.89 24.68 3.63
N LYS A 90 -6.26 23.56 2.97
CA LYS A 90 -5.83 23.30 1.59
C LYS A 90 -6.52 24.21 0.56
N TYR A 91 -7.59 24.87 0.98
CA TYR A 91 -8.41 25.73 0.11
C TYR A 91 -8.60 27.11 0.77
N GLN A 92 -7.50 27.81 1.08
CA GLN A 92 -7.62 29.26 1.19
C GLN A 92 -7.89 29.80 -0.23
N PRO A 93 -9.06 30.43 -0.50
CA PRO A 93 -9.25 31.12 -1.75
C PRO A 93 -8.21 32.24 -1.86
N ALA A 94 -7.69 32.46 -3.08
CA ALA A 94 -6.74 33.55 -3.30
C ALA A 94 -7.36 34.87 -2.81
N PRO A 95 -6.62 35.70 -2.04
CA PRO A 95 -7.14 36.96 -1.56
C PRO A 95 -7.62 37.80 -2.75
N GLY A 96 -8.90 38.21 -2.70
CA GLY A 96 -9.49 39.06 -3.71
C GLY A 96 -8.69 40.36 -3.80
N ILE A 97 -8.25 40.70 -5.01
CA ILE A 97 -7.57 41.97 -5.26
C ILE A 97 -8.61 43.08 -5.07
N ALA A 98 -8.41 43.92 -4.06
CA ALA A 98 -9.19 45.15 -3.83
C ALA A 98 -8.60 46.31 -4.63
#